data_AF-A0A1E4RNP8-F1
#
_entry.id   AF-A0A1E4RNP8-F1
#
_cell.length_a   1.000
_cell.length_b   1.000
_cell.length_c   1.000
_cell.angle_alpha   90.00
_cell.angle_beta   90.00
_cell.angle_gamma   90.00
#
_symmetry.space_group_name_H-M   'P 1'
#
loop_
_entity.id
_entity.type
_entity.pdbx_description
1 polymer ?
#
loop_
_entity_poly.entity_id
_entity_poly.type
_entity_poly.pdbx_seq_one_letter_code
_entity_poly.pdbx_strand_id
1 'polypeptide(L)'
;MSFKPGRVVPLNVLSNQIVKLNELGSKQYWRLQTNKLDDSKTEQRLEADYKFKSFAKTWEFLNMVALKAATLKHHPTIITTYNKVNLQITTHDVGNLITYDDLKLASAVHDEFVDKFSSAKSKTPTTTEGEPNNGLSNVEKTSQLIDDLINKP
;
A
#
# COMPACT_ATOMS: atom_id res chain seq x y z
N MET A 1 11.56 -8.52 24.18
CA MET A 1 10.29 -7.99 23.62
C MET A 1 9.26 -9.09 23.59
N SER A 2 8.09 -8.89 24.20
CA SER A 2 6.98 -9.87 24.17
C SER A 2 6.23 -9.80 22.84
N PHE A 3 6.20 -10.91 22.11
CA PHE A 3 5.40 -11.07 20.89
C PHE A 3 3.92 -10.83 21.22
N LYS A 4 3.24 -9.90 20.52
CA LYS A 4 1.79 -9.70 20.65
C LYS A 4 1.10 -10.50 19.53
N PRO A 5 0.52 -11.67 19.82
CA PRO A 5 0.02 -12.62 18.81
C PRO A 5 -1.10 -12.07 17.91
N GLY A 6 -1.76 -10.97 18.26
CA GLY A 6 -2.80 -10.33 17.43
C GLY A 6 -2.30 -9.39 16.34
N ARG A 7 -0.98 -9.22 16.15
CA ARG A 7 -0.43 -8.27 15.17
C ARG A 7 -0.27 -8.86 13.77
N VAL A 8 0.01 -10.17 13.67
CA VAL A 8 0.24 -10.87 12.40
C VAL A 8 -1.09 -11.18 11.72
N VAL A 9 -1.18 -10.92 10.41
CA VAL A 9 -2.40 -11.17 9.63
C VAL A 9 -2.48 -12.65 9.26
N PRO A 10 -3.58 -13.35 9.57
CA PRO A 10 -3.79 -14.73 9.14
C PRO A 10 -3.78 -14.89 7.61
N LEU A 11 -3.24 -16.00 7.09
CA LEU A 11 -3.05 -16.22 5.64
C LEU A 11 -4.32 -16.10 4.80
N ASN A 12 -5.47 -16.54 5.32
CA ASN A 12 -6.76 -16.41 4.65
C ASN A 12 -7.21 -14.94 4.52
N VAL A 13 -6.99 -14.14 5.57
CA VAL A 13 -7.25 -12.69 5.55
C VAL A 13 -6.29 -12.01 4.61
N LEU A 14 -4.99 -12.33 4.70
CA LEU A 14 -3.93 -11.75 3.87
C LEU A 14 -4.19 -11.96 2.38
N SER A 15 -4.54 -13.18 1.98
CA SER A 15 -4.86 -13.51 0.58
C SER A 15 -5.98 -12.62 0.04
N ASN A 16 -7.07 -12.46 0.81
CA ASN A 16 -8.20 -11.61 0.40
C ASN A 16 -7.82 -10.12 0.34
N GLN A 17 -6.98 -9.64 1.25
CA GLN A 17 -6.54 -8.24 1.25
C GLN A 17 -5.62 -7.92 0.07
N ILE A 18 -4.75 -8.85 -0.32
CA ILE A 18 -3.89 -8.67 -1.50
C ILE A 18 -4.72 -8.63 -2.79
N VAL A 19 -5.77 -9.45 -2.88
CA VAL A 19 -6.71 -9.37 -4.01
C VAL A 19 -7.34 -7.98 -4.07
N LYS A 20 -7.92 -7.50 -2.96
CA LYS A 20 -8.53 -6.16 -2.88
C LYS A 20 -7.56 -5.01 -3.20
N LEU A 21 -6.32 -5.09 -2.69
CA LEU A 21 -5.26 -4.12 -2.99
C LEU A 21 -4.95 -4.00 -4.48
N ASN A 22 -5.28 -5.02 -5.28
CA ASN A 22 -5.05 -5.01 -6.72
C ASN A 22 -6.33 -4.84 -7.56
N GLU A 23 -7.52 -4.85 -6.96
CA GLU A 23 -8.82 -4.72 -7.67
C GLU A 23 -9.03 -3.33 -8.28
N LEU A 24 -8.36 -2.29 -7.77
CA LEU A 24 -8.53 -0.90 -8.22
C LEU A 24 -7.78 -0.54 -9.50
N GLY A 25 -7.05 -1.48 -10.13
CA GLY A 25 -6.27 -1.21 -11.35
C GLY A 25 -6.20 -2.37 -12.33
N SER A 26 -5.92 -2.07 -13.60
CA SER A 26 -5.73 -3.09 -14.66
C SER A 26 -4.44 -3.90 -14.51
N LYS A 27 -3.57 -3.52 -13.58
CA LYS A 27 -2.30 -4.17 -13.30
C LYS A 27 -2.22 -4.53 -11.82
N GLN A 28 -1.86 -5.78 -11.54
CA GLN A 28 -1.56 -6.25 -10.19
C GLN A 28 -0.15 -5.76 -9.82
N TYR A 29 -0.07 -4.90 -8.81
CA TYR A 29 1.19 -4.33 -8.33
C TYR A 29 1.71 -5.07 -7.11
N TRP A 30 0.85 -5.29 -6.12
CA TRP A 30 1.24 -5.85 -4.83
C TRP A 30 1.17 -7.37 -4.85
N ARG A 31 2.24 -8.01 -4.38
CA ARG A 31 2.34 -9.47 -4.23
C ARG A 31 2.92 -9.83 -2.87
N LEU A 32 2.48 -10.94 -2.31
CA LEU A 32 3.17 -11.56 -1.18
C LEU A 32 4.44 -12.23 -1.68
N GLN A 33 5.54 -12.03 -0.97
CA GLN A 33 6.76 -12.80 -1.11
C GLN A 33 7.01 -13.53 0.20
N THR A 34 7.23 -14.84 0.12
CA THR A 34 7.56 -15.68 1.27
C THR A 34 8.95 -16.25 1.07
N ASN A 35 9.82 -16.05 2.05
CA ASN A 35 11.14 -16.65 2.09
C ASN A 35 11.15 -17.74 3.16
N LYS A 36 11.46 -18.98 2.79
CA LYS A 36 11.63 -20.08 3.75
C LYS A 36 13.07 -20.08 4.24
N LEU A 37 13.27 -19.82 5.53
CA LEU A 37 14.60 -19.83 6.15
C LEU A 37 14.99 -21.25 6.57
N ASP A 38 14.04 -21.99 7.15
CA ASP A 38 14.18 -23.40 7.53
C ASP A 38 12.78 -24.07 7.57
N ASP A 39 12.69 -25.33 8.01
CA ASP A 39 11.42 -26.08 8.07
C ASP A 39 10.39 -25.52 9.05
N SER A 40 10.83 -24.72 10.02
CA SER A 40 10.01 -24.12 11.07
C SER A 40 9.82 -22.61 10.93
N LYS A 41 10.60 -21.94 10.07
CA LYS A 41 10.66 -20.48 10.00
C LYS A 41 10.53 -19.95 8.56
N THR A 42 9.59 -19.02 8.41
CA THR A 42 9.35 -18.27 7.17
C THR A 42 9.32 -16.77 7.44
N GLU A 43 9.77 -16.00 6.47
CA GLU A 43 9.59 -14.54 6.43
C GLU A 43 8.66 -14.18 5.28
N GLN A 44 7.99 -13.05 5.40
CA GLN A 44 7.01 -12.53 4.47
C GLN A 44 7.23 -11.04 4.24
N ARG A 45 7.00 -10.59 3.02
CA ARG A 45 6.93 -9.15 2.69
C ARG A 45 5.92 -8.93 1.58
N LEU A 46 5.30 -7.76 1.58
CA LEU A 46 4.56 -7.26 0.43
C LEU A 46 5.54 -6.55 -0.50
N GLU A 47 5.46 -6.85 -1.79
CA GLU A 47 6.36 -6.29 -2.79
C GLU A 47 5.56 -5.68 -3.94
N ALA A 48 5.98 -4.51 -4.42
CA ALA A 48 5.39 -3.85 -5.58
C ALA A 48 6.42 -3.15 -6.45
N ASP A 49 6.27 -3.26 -7.78
CA ASP A 49 7.15 -2.63 -8.76
C ASP A 49 6.43 -1.52 -9.53
N TYR A 50 7.01 -0.32 -9.46
CA TYR A 50 6.55 0.86 -10.17
C TYR A 50 7.58 1.27 -11.22
N LYS A 51 7.10 1.77 -12.36
CA LYS A 51 7.93 2.32 -13.43
C LYS A 51 7.38 3.66 -13.88
N PHE A 52 8.26 4.66 -13.95
CA PHE A 52 7.89 6.03 -14.28
C PHE A 52 8.54 6.49 -15.59
N LYS A 53 8.10 7.64 -16.11
CA LYS A 53 8.63 8.21 -17.37
C LYS A 53 10.02 8.84 -17.21
N SER A 54 10.37 9.29 -16.01
CA SER A 54 11.64 9.97 -15.74
C SER A 54 12.08 9.79 -14.28
N PHE A 55 13.34 10.13 -14.00
CA PHE A 55 13.85 10.18 -12.62
C PHE A 55 13.10 11.19 -11.75
N ALA A 56 12.77 12.36 -12.30
CA ALA A 56 11.98 13.38 -11.58
C ALA A 56 10.62 12.84 -11.13
N LYS A 57 9.88 12.15 -12.02
CA LYS A 57 8.60 11.52 -11.67
C LYS A 57 8.76 10.38 -10.66
N THR A 58 9.89 9.69 -10.69
CA THR A 58 10.21 8.67 -9.69
C THR A 58 10.38 9.30 -8.32
N TRP A 59 11.09 10.43 -8.23
CA TRP A 59 11.33 11.10 -6.96
C TRP A 59 10.07 11.78 -6.39
N GLU A 60 9.20 12.31 -7.25
CA GLU A 60 7.86 12.75 -6.84
C GLU A 60 7.07 11.63 -6.14
N PHE A 61 7.09 10.41 -6.70
CA PHE A 61 6.46 9.24 -6.08
C PHE A 61 7.13 8.86 -4.75
N LEU A 62 8.47 8.82 -4.70
CA LEU A 62 9.19 8.49 -3.47
C LEU A 62 8.95 9.49 -2.34
N ASN A 63 8.82 10.78 -2.65
CA ASN A 63 8.44 11.79 -1.66
C ASN A 63 7.04 11.53 -1.07
N MET A 64 6.08 11.13 -1.92
CA MET A 64 4.75 10.74 -1.46
C MET A 64 4.81 9.51 -0.55
N VAL A 65 5.58 8.48 -0.93
CA VAL A 65 5.77 7.27 -0.11
C VAL A 65 6.37 7.62 1.25
N ALA A 66 7.39 8.50 1.29
CA ALA A 66 8.00 8.95 2.54
C ALA A 66 6.99 9.66 3.46
N LEU A 67 6.11 10.50 2.90
CA LEU A 67 5.07 11.18 3.67
C LEU A 67 4.05 10.19 4.27
N LYS A 68 3.60 9.20 3.49
CA LYS A 68 2.67 8.17 3.99
C LYS A 68 3.33 7.29 5.06
N ALA A 69 4.57 6.87 4.83
CA ALA A 69 5.35 6.09 5.77
C ALA A 69 5.52 6.81 7.13
N ALA A 70 5.88 8.10 7.08
CA ALA A 70 6.02 8.92 8.29
C ALA A 70 4.69 9.10 9.03
N THR A 71 3.60 9.34 8.30
CA THR A 71 2.24 9.50 8.87
C THR A 71 1.78 8.24 9.59
N LEU A 72 1.99 7.07 8.97
CA LEU A 72 1.61 5.77 9.52
C LEU A 72 2.62 5.21 10.52
N LYS A 73 3.77 5.88 10.69
CA LYS A 73 4.91 5.42 11.51
C LYS A 73 5.39 4.01 11.13
N HIS A 74 5.30 3.68 9.84
CA HIS A 74 5.67 2.37 9.30
C HIS A 74 6.46 2.59 8.03
N HIS A 75 7.67 2.05 7.95
CA HIS A 75 8.63 2.40 6.90
C HIS A 75 8.87 1.23 5.94
N PRO A 76 8.77 1.45 4.62
CA PRO A 76 9.12 0.43 3.64
C PRO A 76 10.64 0.37 3.44
N THR A 77 11.10 -0.76 2.93
CA THR A 77 12.36 -0.81 2.17
C THR A 77 12.09 -0.30 0.75
N ILE A 78 12.94 0.61 0.28
CA ILE A 78 12.82 1.26 -1.04
C ILE A 78 14.09 0.95 -1.85
N ILE A 79 13.92 0.31 -3.00
CA ILE A 79 15.00 0.07 -3.97
C ILE A 79 14.62 0.84 -5.24
N THR A 80 15.52 1.69 -5.71
CA THR A 80 15.29 2.51 -6.92
C THR A 80 16.46 2.42 -7.89
N THR A 81 16.15 2.38 -9.18
CA THR A 81 17.14 2.46 -10.27
C THR A 81 16.56 3.31 -11.39
N TYR A 82 17.00 4.56 -11.45
CA TYR A 82 16.49 5.59 -12.36
C TYR A 82 14.96 5.73 -12.30
N ASN A 83 14.24 5.04 -13.19
CA ASN A 83 12.79 5.14 -13.31
C ASN A 83 12.03 3.91 -12.81
N LYS A 84 12.70 3.00 -12.11
CA LYS A 84 12.12 1.79 -11.54
C LYS A 84 12.20 1.88 -10.01
N VAL A 85 11.10 1.55 -9.34
CA VAL A 85 11.01 1.47 -7.88
C VAL A 85 10.45 0.12 -7.49
N ASN A 86 11.15 -0.59 -6.62
CA ASN A 86 10.67 -1.76 -5.93
C ASN A 86 10.45 -1.38 -4.46
N LEU A 87 9.20 -1.47 -4.00
CA LEU A 87 8.83 -1.26 -2.61
C LEU A 87 8.65 -2.61 -1.93
N GLN A 88 9.23 -2.73 -0.74
CA GLN A 88 9.13 -3.91 0.11
C GLN A 88 8.63 -3.50 1.50
N ILE A 89 7.55 -4.12 1.95
CA ILE A 89 6.89 -3.78 3.22
C ILE A 89 6.78 -5.05 4.07
N THR A 90 7.32 -5.01 5.28
CA THR A 90 7.20 -6.06 6.28
C THR A 90 7.39 -5.46 7.67
N THR A 91 6.88 -6.13 8.69
CA THR A 91 7.08 -5.71 10.06
C THR A 91 8.26 -6.48 10.66
N HIS A 92 9.40 -5.79 10.80
CA HIS A 92 10.66 -6.40 11.23
C HIS A 92 10.64 -6.97 12.65
N ASP A 93 9.97 -6.29 13.59
CA ASP A 93 9.98 -6.68 15.01
C ASP A 93 9.11 -7.90 15.34
N VAL A 94 8.32 -8.38 14.38
CA VAL A 94 7.53 -9.63 14.47
C VAL A 94 8.12 -10.76 13.61
N GLY A 95 9.43 -10.69 13.31
CA GLY A 95 10.13 -11.73 12.55
C GLY A 95 9.88 -11.65 11.05
N ASN A 96 9.74 -10.43 10.53
CA ASN A 96 9.43 -10.17 9.11
C ASN A 96 8.15 -10.88 8.67
N LEU A 97 7.07 -10.74 9.44
CA LEU A 97 5.75 -11.25 9.10
C LEU A 97 4.81 -10.10 8.78
N ILE A 98 3.80 -10.36 7.96
CA ILE A 98 2.83 -9.33 7.57
C ILE A 98 1.88 -9.02 8.73
N THR A 99 1.78 -7.74 9.05
CA THR A 99 0.83 -7.19 10.01
C THR A 99 -0.19 -6.29 9.31
N TYR A 100 -1.17 -5.79 10.07
CA TYR A 100 -2.12 -4.80 9.56
C TYR A 100 -1.46 -3.47 9.19
N ASP A 101 -0.34 -3.10 9.81
CA ASP A 101 0.37 -1.86 9.49
C ASP A 101 1.04 -1.95 8.11
N ASP A 102 1.52 -3.14 7.74
CA ASP A 102 2.01 -3.42 6.39
C ASP A 102 0.92 -3.23 5.33
N LEU A 103 -0.28 -3.77 5.58
CA LEU A 103 -1.43 -3.65 4.69
C LEU A 103 -1.91 -2.20 4.57
N LYS A 104 -1.96 -1.46 5.68
CA LYS A 104 -2.35 -0.03 5.69
C LYS A 104 -1.40 0.81 4.85
N LEU A 105 -0.09 0.62 5.02
CA LEU A 105 0.91 1.33 4.23
C LEU A 105 0.81 0.97 2.75
N ALA A 106 0.69 -0.32 2.41
CA ALA A 106 0.55 -0.79 1.03
C ALA A 106 -0.69 -0.17 0.36
N SER A 107 -1.84 -0.14 1.06
CA SER A 107 -3.07 0.50 0.57
C SER A 107 -2.88 1.99 0.34
N ALA A 108 -2.38 2.72 1.35
CA ALA A 108 -2.22 4.18 1.25
C ALA A 108 -1.28 4.59 0.10
N VAL A 109 -0.22 3.81 -0.14
CA VAL A 109 0.68 4.02 -1.29
C VAL A 109 -0.01 3.67 -2.61
N HIS A 110 -0.78 2.58 -2.66
CA HIS A 110 -1.49 2.17 -3.86
C HIS A 110 -2.53 3.20 -4.29
N ASP A 111 -3.34 3.70 -3.34
CA ASP A 111 -4.42 4.64 -3.61
C ASP A 111 -3.87 5.96 -4.19
N GLU A 112 -2.81 6.50 -3.58
CA GLU A 112 -2.12 7.70 -4.09
C GLU A 112 -1.46 7.46 -5.46
N PHE A 113 -0.88 6.27 -5.67
CA PHE A 113 -0.33 5.89 -6.96
C PHE A 113 -1.41 5.89 -8.05
N VAL A 114 -2.55 5.25 -7.78
CA VAL A 114 -3.68 5.19 -8.73
C VAL A 114 -4.19 6.60 -9.03
N ASP A 115 -4.36 7.45 -8.03
CA ASP A 115 -4.90 8.79 -8.22
C ASP A 115 -3.96 9.75 -8.99
N LYS A 116 -2.66 9.75 -8.64
CA LYS A 116 -1.73 10.81 -9.09
C LYS A 116 -0.69 10.37 -10.11
N PHE A 117 -0.39 9.08 -10.17
CA PHE A 117 0.76 8.56 -10.94
C PHE A 117 0.35 7.56 -12.02
N SER A 118 -0.82 6.93 -11.90
CA SER A 118 -1.34 6.06 -12.94
C SER A 118 -1.80 6.88 -14.15
N SER A 119 -1.41 6.46 -15.35
CA SER A 119 -1.77 7.13 -16.60
C SER A 119 -3.27 7.04 -16.96
N ALA A 120 -4.10 6.45 -16.09
CA ALA A 120 -5.54 6.26 -16.31
C ALA A 120 -6.37 7.56 -16.16
N LYS A 121 -5.80 8.66 -15.64
CA LYS A 121 -6.52 9.91 -15.38
C LYS A 121 -6.08 11.12 -16.23
N SER A 122 -5.36 10.93 -17.35
CA SER A 122 -5.08 12.05 -18.27
C SER A 122 -6.10 12.12 -19.42
N LYS A 123 -7.28 12.68 -19.15
CA LYS A 123 -8.00 13.53 -20.11
C LYS A 123 -8.21 14.90 -19.45
N THR A 124 -7.72 15.89 -20.18
CA THR A 124 -7.53 17.35 -20.03
C THR A 124 -8.44 18.13 -19.04
N PRO A 125 -7.93 19.22 -18.42
CA PRO A 125 -8.72 20.16 -17.62
C PRO A 125 -9.75 20.91 -18.50
N THR A 126 -10.97 21.05 -18.02
CA THR A 126 -11.95 22.01 -18.56
C THR A 126 -12.54 22.79 -17.40
N THR A 127 -12.28 24.09 -17.41
CA THR A 127 -12.98 25.12 -16.65
C THR A 127 -14.48 25.04 -16.93
N THR A 128 -15.31 24.90 -15.90
CA THR A 128 -16.65 25.50 -15.81
C THR A 128 -17.15 25.40 -14.38
N GLU A 129 -17.59 26.54 -13.85
CA GLU A 129 -18.20 26.73 -12.54
C GLU A 129 -19.54 25.97 -12.45
N GLY A 130 -19.86 25.39 -11.28
CA GLY A 130 -21.20 24.84 -11.00
C GLY A 130 -21.28 23.81 -9.86
N GLU A 131 -21.66 24.29 -8.67
CA GLU A 131 -22.34 23.66 -7.50
C GLU A 131 -21.82 22.38 -6.78
N PRO A 132 -22.01 22.27 -5.44
CA PRO A 132 -21.41 21.23 -4.62
C PRO A 132 -22.30 19.98 -4.49
N ASN A 133 -21.77 18.82 -4.87
CA ASN A 133 -22.36 17.53 -4.53
C ASN A 133 -21.72 16.97 -3.24
N ASN A 134 -22.47 17.02 -2.14
CA ASN A 134 -22.08 16.51 -0.84
C ASN A 134 -22.34 14.99 -0.78
N GLY A 135 -21.42 14.21 -1.34
CA GLY A 135 -21.43 12.75 -1.26
C GLY A 135 -20.03 12.25 -0.97
N LEU A 136 -19.85 11.57 0.17
CA LEU A 136 -18.57 10.99 0.59
C LEU A 136 -17.97 10.13 -0.53
N SER A 137 -16.73 10.46 -0.86
CA SER A 137 -15.94 9.84 -1.91
C SER A 137 -15.72 8.35 -1.60
N ASN A 138 -15.49 7.55 -2.64
CA ASN A 138 -15.23 6.12 -2.47
C ASN A 138 -13.95 5.82 -1.67
N VAL A 139 -13.03 6.80 -1.54
CA VAL A 139 -11.80 6.70 -0.74
C VAL A 139 -12.12 6.76 0.76
N GLU A 140 -13.08 7.60 1.16
CA GLU A 140 -13.51 7.72 2.56
C GLU A 140 -14.20 6.45 3.05
N LYS A 141 -14.89 5.73 2.15
CA LYS A 141 -15.54 4.44 2.46
C LYS A 141 -14.54 3.33 2.75
N THR A 142 -13.39 3.29 2.06
CA THR A 142 -12.37 2.26 2.26
C THR A 142 -11.64 2.43 3.58
N SER A 143 -11.31 3.68 3.95
CA SER A 143 -10.71 3.99 5.26
C SER A 143 -11.69 3.72 6.41
N GLN A 144 -12.97 4.09 6.26
CA GLN A 144 -14.00 3.81 7.26
C GLN A 144 -14.21 2.31 7.52
N LEU A 145 -14.18 1.48 6.47
CA LEU A 145 -14.28 0.02 6.61
C LEU A 145 -13.12 -0.62 7.40
N ILE A 146 -11.92 -0.02 7.36
CA ILE A 146 -10.77 -0.50 8.10
C ILE A 146 -10.87 -0.09 9.57
N ASP A 147 -11.30 1.14 9.85
CA ASP A 147 -11.49 1.64 11.22
C ASP A 147 -12.63 0.91 11.96
N ASP A 148 -13.70 0.54 11.24
CA ASP A 148 -14.81 -0.26 11.78
C ASP A 148 -14.40 -1.69 12.15
N LEU A 149 -13.37 -2.25 11.50
CA LEU A 149 -12.83 -3.57 11.82
C LEU A 149 -11.85 -3.55 13.00
N ILE A 150 -11.25 -2.39 13.29
CA ILE A 150 -10.32 -2.19 14.42
C ILE A 150 -11.08 -1.97 15.73
N ASN A 151 -12.25 -1.35 15.68
CA ASN A 151 -12.99 -0.88 16.87
C ASN A 151 -14.24 -1.72 17.22
N LYS A 152 -14.41 -2.90 16.65
CA LYS A 152 -15.55 -3.76 17.00
C LYS A 152 -15.36 -4.30 18.44
N PRO A 153 -16.37 -4.19 19.34
CA PRO A 153 -16.27 -4.65 20.72
C PRO A 153 -16.07 -6.17 20.84
#